data_AF-A0A0V0YBH3-F1
#
_entry.id   AF-A0A0V0YBH3-F1
#
_cell.length_a   1.000
_cell.length_b   1.000
_cell.length_c   1.000
_cell.angle_alpha   90.00
_cell.angle_beta   90.00
_cell.angle_gamma   90.00
#
_symmetry.space_group_name_H-M   'P 1'
#
loop_
_entity.id
_entity.type
_entity.pdbx_description
1 polymer ?
#
loop_
_entity_poly.entity_id
_entity_poly.type
_entity_poly.pdbx_seq_one_letter_code
_entity_poly.pdbx_strand_id
1 'polypeptide(L)'
;MLVFFILSSFMIVNAFRGLSTNQLMMVDQVLTCRAHCVDAFALKNDPLRDSSCQNQIDCQMCWENCGLFYQKYEVWGSICKDSRICFTGCQMACSVYRGDLLTGKNLEMSWNFAEPLKITHLTKMNKLEIRWQSPVPLLATSSTVPNIVYALFWKMAHRQNIWFPLNHTITNSFTTNNLDIIHSGVDFLLLAYTRDGLVAALQWKKNNSEKLRWYHICFNADSCHWCCINFLCTYIS
;
A
#
# COMPACT_ATOMS: atom_id res chain seq x y z
N MET A 1 2.15 -9.03 26.78
CA MET A 1 1.02 -8.78 25.85
C MET A 1 0.68 -7.29 25.72
N LEU A 2 0.50 -6.53 26.81
CA LEU A 2 0.21 -5.08 26.76
C LEU A 2 1.24 -4.21 26.00
N VAL A 3 2.53 -4.53 26.10
CA VAL A 3 3.60 -3.77 25.43
C VAL A 3 3.56 -3.91 23.90
N PHE A 4 3.12 -5.07 23.38
CA PHE A 4 2.98 -5.31 21.94
C PHE A 4 1.81 -4.51 21.33
N PHE A 5 0.70 -4.36 22.06
CA PHE A 5 -0.44 -3.53 21.63
C PHE A 5 -0.07 -2.04 21.57
N ILE A 6 0.73 -1.54 22.53
CA ILE A 6 1.19 -0.14 22.52
C ILE A 6 2.15 0.11 21.35
N LEU A 7 3.10 -0.79 21.08
CA LEU A 7 4.02 -0.68 19.94
C LEU A 7 3.32 -0.78 18.58
N SER A 8 2.32 -1.67 18.45
CA SER A 8 1.48 -1.79 17.25
C SER A 8 0.71 -0.50 16.95
N SER A 9 0.07 0.08 17.97
CA SER A 9 -0.66 1.36 17.84
C SER A 9 0.25 2.55 17.48
N PHE A 10 1.50 2.56 17.94
CA PHE A 10 2.48 3.61 17.60
C PHE A 10 2.95 3.58 16.15
N MET A 11 2.98 2.40 15.51
CA MET A 11 3.34 2.26 14.10
C MET A 11 2.22 2.77 13.17
N ILE A 12 0.95 2.54 13.55
CA ILE A 12 -0.23 3.07 12.86
C ILE A 12 -0.20 4.61 12.86
N VAL A 13 -0.02 5.22 14.03
CA VAL A 13 -0.07 6.69 14.16
C VAL A 13 1.03 7.37 13.33
N ASN A 14 2.21 6.78 13.18
CA ASN A 14 3.31 7.39 12.43
C ASN A 14 3.21 7.21 10.91
N ALA A 15 2.70 6.07 10.43
CA ALA A 15 2.50 5.83 8.99
C ALA A 15 1.45 6.77 8.39
N PHE A 16 0.42 7.13 9.18
CA PHE A 16 -0.68 7.98 8.75
C PHE A 16 -0.48 9.48 9.01
N ARG A 17 0.64 9.89 9.63
CA ARG A 17 0.97 11.31 9.82
C ARG A 17 1.09 12.03 8.47
N GLY A 18 0.11 12.88 8.16
CA GLY A 18 0.02 13.70 6.96
C GLY A 18 -1.01 13.23 5.92
N LEU A 19 -1.75 12.15 6.17
CA LEU A 19 -2.97 11.84 5.40
C LEU A 19 -4.14 12.53 6.11
N SER A 20 -4.99 13.23 5.35
CA SER A 20 -6.21 13.76 5.96
C SER A 20 -7.17 12.62 6.30
N THR A 21 -8.02 12.79 7.32
CA THR A 21 -9.05 11.79 7.67
C THR A 21 -9.93 11.44 6.47
N ASN A 22 -10.23 12.43 5.62
CA ASN A 22 -11.00 12.22 4.39
C ASN A 22 -10.24 11.39 3.35
N GLN A 23 -8.93 11.58 3.21
CA GLN A 23 -8.11 10.74 2.33
C GLN A 23 -8.01 9.32 2.87
N LEU A 24 -7.89 9.14 4.18
CA LEU A 24 -7.85 7.81 4.79
C LEU A 24 -9.16 7.05 4.62
N MET A 25 -10.28 7.68 4.93
CA MET A 25 -11.60 7.08 4.71
C MET A 25 -11.86 6.78 3.22
N MET A 26 -11.37 7.64 2.32
CA MET A 26 -11.44 7.43 0.88
C MET A 26 -10.68 6.20 0.41
N VAL A 27 -9.43 6.11 0.84
CA VAL A 27 -8.53 5.05 0.45
C VAL A 27 -9.03 3.72 1.03
N ASP A 28 -9.51 3.73 2.27
CA ASP A 28 -10.09 2.56 2.94
C ASP A 28 -11.28 1.98 2.15
N GLN A 29 -12.26 2.81 1.78
CA GLN A 29 -13.45 2.34 1.05
C GLN A 29 -13.13 1.90 -0.38
N VAL A 30 -12.34 2.67 -1.12
CA VAL A 30 -12.01 2.35 -2.52
C VAL A 30 -11.17 1.08 -2.61
N LEU A 31 -10.18 0.91 -1.73
CA LEU A 31 -9.30 -0.26 -1.76
C LEU A 31 -9.97 -1.52 -1.26
N THR A 32 -10.79 -1.42 -0.23
CA THR A 32 -11.59 -2.56 0.24
C THR A 32 -12.55 -3.02 -0.87
N CYS A 33 -13.22 -2.08 -1.54
CA CYS A 33 -14.06 -2.39 -2.71
C CYS A 33 -13.28 -3.07 -3.83
N ARG A 34 -12.09 -2.56 -4.17
CA ARG A 34 -11.21 -3.17 -5.17
C ARG A 34 -10.74 -4.56 -4.76
N ALA A 35 -10.49 -4.80 -3.48
CA ALA A 35 -10.11 -6.12 -2.99
C ALA A 35 -11.26 -7.13 -3.16
N HIS A 36 -12.52 -6.73 -2.89
CA HIS A 36 -13.68 -7.55 -3.22
C HIS A 36 -13.78 -7.86 -4.72
N CYS A 37 -13.49 -6.89 -5.60
CA CYS A 37 -13.48 -7.12 -7.05
C CYS A 37 -12.47 -8.20 -7.44
N VAL A 38 -11.24 -8.10 -6.92
CA VAL A 38 -10.15 -9.02 -7.24
C VAL A 38 -10.46 -10.42 -6.68
N ASP A 39 -10.96 -10.51 -5.45
CA ASP A 39 -11.36 -11.79 -4.85
C ASP A 39 -12.50 -12.48 -5.61
N ALA A 40 -13.45 -11.72 -6.17
CA ALA A 40 -14.58 -12.26 -6.90
C ALA A 40 -14.23 -12.66 -8.35
N PHE A 41 -13.39 -11.88 -9.03
CA PHE A 41 -13.28 -11.96 -10.49
C PHE A 41 -11.86 -12.19 -11.02
N ALA A 42 -10.80 -11.97 -10.25
CA ALA A 42 -9.44 -12.18 -10.75
C ALA A 42 -9.14 -13.67 -10.92
N LEU A 43 -8.37 -14.00 -11.97
CA LEU A 43 -8.00 -15.39 -12.24
C LEU A 43 -7.00 -15.88 -11.19
N LYS A 44 -7.38 -16.94 -10.47
CA LYS A 44 -6.56 -17.55 -9.39
C LYS A 44 -5.18 -18.05 -9.83
N ASN A 45 -4.97 -18.25 -11.13
CA ASN A 45 -3.73 -18.80 -11.69
C ASN A 45 -2.69 -17.73 -12.08
N ASP A 46 -3.03 -16.43 -12.01
CA ASP A 46 -2.09 -15.32 -12.24
C ASP A 46 -2.26 -14.21 -11.18
N PRO A 47 -1.99 -14.50 -9.89
CA PRO A 47 -2.29 -13.60 -8.78
C PRO A 47 -1.36 -12.38 -8.67
N LEU A 48 -0.38 -12.23 -9.57
CA LEU A 48 0.72 -11.25 -9.43
C LEU A 48 0.82 -10.26 -10.59
N ARG A 49 -0.17 -10.22 -11.49
CA ARG A 49 -0.21 -9.26 -12.60
C ARG A 49 -1.51 -8.46 -12.58
N ASP A 50 -1.39 -7.13 -12.69
CA ASP A 50 -2.54 -6.21 -12.83
C ASP A 50 -3.46 -6.61 -13.99
N SER A 51 -2.90 -7.25 -15.03
CA SER A 51 -3.64 -7.82 -16.15
C SER A 51 -4.70 -8.85 -15.73
N SER A 52 -4.57 -9.49 -14.57
CA SER A 52 -5.54 -10.47 -14.08
C SER A 52 -6.91 -9.84 -13.84
N CYS A 53 -6.96 -8.60 -13.33
CA CYS A 53 -8.21 -7.85 -13.18
C CYS A 53 -8.52 -7.00 -14.43
N GLN A 54 -7.52 -6.38 -15.05
CA GLN A 54 -7.73 -5.53 -16.24
C GLN A 54 -8.26 -6.30 -17.45
N ASN A 55 -7.96 -7.60 -17.57
CA ASN A 55 -8.44 -8.41 -18.71
C ASN A 55 -9.80 -9.09 -18.44
N GLN A 56 -10.33 -9.00 -17.22
CA GLN A 56 -11.62 -9.57 -16.85
C GLN A 56 -12.66 -8.44 -16.80
N ILE A 57 -13.64 -8.47 -17.70
CA ILE A 57 -14.62 -7.38 -17.89
C ILE A 57 -15.31 -7.02 -16.57
N ASP A 58 -15.77 -8.03 -15.80
CA ASP A 58 -16.41 -7.79 -14.51
C ASP A 58 -15.44 -7.24 -13.45
N CYS A 59 -14.18 -7.72 -13.44
CA CYS A 59 -13.18 -7.20 -12.50
C CYS A 59 -12.83 -5.74 -12.79
N GLN A 60 -12.57 -5.42 -14.06
CA GLN A 60 -12.28 -4.05 -14.50
C GLN A 60 -13.47 -3.13 -14.21
N MET A 61 -14.69 -3.54 -14.58
CA MET A 61 -15.90 -2.75 -14.33
C MET A 61 -16.09 -2.50 -12.84
N CYS A 62 -15.90 -3.52 -11.99
CA CYS A 62 -15.97 -3.37 -10.54
C CYS A 62 -14.91 -2.37 -10.04
N TRP A 63 -13.65 -2.53 -10.47
CA TRP A 63 -12.51 -1.71 -10.06
C TRP A 63 -12.68 -0.22 -10.38
N GLU A 64 -13.20 0.08 -11.57
CA GLU A 64 -13.49 1.44 -12.03
C GLU A 64 -14.66 2.04 -11.25
N ASN A 65 -15.75 1.29 -11.08
CA ASN A 65 -16.92 1.76 -10.33
C ASN A 65 -16.63 2.01 -8.85
N CYS A 66 -15.74 1.24 -8.21
CA CYS A 66 -15.26 1.53 -6.86
C CYS A 66 -14.67 2.96 -6.74
N GLY A 67 -13.98 3.42 -7.78
CA GLY A 67 -13.45 4.79 -7.83
C GLY A 67 -14.53 5.83 -8.09
N LEU A 68 -15.44 5.56 -9.04
CA LEU A 68 -16.50 6.48 -9.46
C LEU A 68 -17.52 6.73 -8.36
N PHE A 69 -18.00 5.67 -7.71
CA PHE A 69 -18.98 5.76 -6.64
C PHE A 69 -18.44 6.54 -5.45
N TYR A 70 -17.17 6.34 -5.11
CA TYR A 70 -16.60 7.13 -4.02
C TYR A 70 -16.49 8.61 -4.38
N GLN A 71 -16.02 8.95 -5.59
CA GLN A 71 -15.80 10.35 -5.96
C GLN A 71 -17.10 11.15 -6.14
N LYS A 72 -18.15 10.52 -6.70
CA LYS A 72 -19.40 11.21 -7.07
C LYS A 72 -20.62 10.27 -7.00
N TYR A 73 -20.90 9.67 -5.84
CA TYR A 73 -22.04 8.76 -5.70
C TYR A 73 -23.39 9.41 -6.03
N GLU A 74 -23.60 10.67 -5.67
CA GLU A 74 -24.85 11.39 -5.95
C GLU A 74 -25.16 11.44 -7.46
N VAL A 75 -24.12 11.40 -8.30
CA VAL A 75 -24.24 11.40 -9.76
C VAL A 75 -24.35 9.98 -10.30
N TRP A 76 -23.53 9.06 -9.82
CA TRP A 76 -23.39 7.72 -10.41
C TRP A 76 -24.22 6.64 -9.72
N GLY A 77 -24.68 6.85 -8.49
CA GLY A 77 -25.33 5.84 -7.66
C GLY A 77 -26.68 5.36 -8.19
N SER A 78 -27.31 6.11 -9.08
CA SER A 78 -28.51 5.68 -9.82
C SER A 78 -28.24 4.45 -10.69
N ILE A 79 -27.00 4.25 -11.17
CA ILE A 79 -26.61 3.07 -11.95
C ILE A 79 -26.83 1.78 -11.17
N CYS A 80 -26.64 1.82 -9.84
CA CYS A 80 -26.81 0.67 -8.95
C CYS A 80 -28.26 0.18 -8.84
N LYS A 81 -29.22 0.86 -9.48
CA LYS A 81 -30.64 0.48 -9.53
C LYS A 81 -31.07 -0.02 -10.93
N ASP A 82 -30.23 0.14 -11.95
CA ASP A 82 -30.55 -0.27 -13.32
C ASP A 82 -29.70 -1.49 -13.74
N SER A 83 -30.31 -2.68 -13.66
CA SER A 83 -29.66 -3.96 -13.99
C SER A 83 -29.31 -4.12 -15.46
N ARG A 84 -29.79 -3.24 -16.36
CA ARG A 84 -29.47 -3.29 -17.79
C ARG A 84 -28.10 -2.70 -18.11
N ILE A 85 -27.59 -1.86 -17.21
CA ILE A 85 -26.30 -1.17 -17.35
C ILE A 85 -25.32 -1.53 -16.23
N CYS A 86 -25.83 -1.92 -15.06
CA CYS A 86 -25.03 -2.37 -13.94
C CYS A 86 -24.94 -3.91 -13.93
N PHE A 87 -23.97 -4.43 -14.68
CA PHE A 87 -23.62 -5.85 -14.74
C PHE A 87 -22.90 -6.31 -13.45
N THR A 88 -22.53 -7.58 -13.37
CA THR A 88 -22.00 -8.24 -12.17
C THR A 88 -20.87 -7.46 -11.49
N GLY A 89 -19.89 -6.98 -12.26
CA GLY A 89 -18.83 -6.12 -11.74
C GLY A 89 -19.33 -4.84 -11.07
N CYS A 90 -20.24 -4.13 -11.72
CA CYS A 90 -20.88 -2.93 -11.16
C CYS A 90 -21.70 -3.25 -9.90
N GLN A 91 -22.45 -4.37 -9.89
CA GLN A 91 -23.27 -4.79 -8.76
C GLN A 91 -22.41 -5.07 -7.52
N MET A 92 -21.24 -5.67 -7.69
CA MET A 92 -20.26 -5.87 -6.62
C MET A 92 -19.77 -4.53 -6.04
N ALA A 93 -19.40 -3.57 -6.88
CA ALA A 93 -19.00 -2.26 -6.40
C ALA A 93 -20.14 -1.53 -5.65
N CYS A 94 -21.38 -1.68 -6.12
CA CYS A 94 -22.56 -1.12 -5.47
C CYS A 94 -22.85 -1.75 -4.11
N SER A 95 -22.70 -3.08 -3.95
CA SER A 95 -22.95 -3.76 -2.68
C SER A 95 -21.90 -3.40 -1.62
N VAL A 96 -20.62 -3.30 -2.00
CA VAL A 96 -19.58 -2.83 -1.07
C VAL A 96 -19.85 -1.38 -0.65
N TYR A 97 -20.21 -0.50 -1.59
CA TYR A 97 -20.51 0.90 -1.29
C TYR A 97 -21.69 1.06 -0.32
N ARG A 98 -22.75 0.25 -0.48
CA ARG A 98 -23.91 0.23 0.42
C ARG A 98 -23.60 -0.32 1.81
N GLY A 99 -22.42 -0.92 1.99
CA GLY A 99 -22.01 -1.56 3.23
C GLY A 99 -22.53 -2.99 3.40
N ASP A 100 -23.11 -3.58 2.36
CA ASP A 100 -23.69 -4.94 2.41
C ASP A 100 -22.60 -6.01 2.62
N LEU A 101 -21.35 -5.69 2.26
CA LEU A 101 -20.20 -6.60 2.28
C LEU A 101 -19.10 -6.22 3.27
N LEU A 102 -19.25 -5.11 4.00
CA LEU A 102 -18.23 -4.67 4.95
C LEU A 102 -18.34 -5.48 6.25
N THR A 103 -17.39 -6.37 6.48
CA THR A 103 -17.15 -6.98 7.80
C THR A 103 -16.52 -5.94 8.73
N GLY A 104 -16.92 -5.93 10.01
CA GLY A 104 -16.60 -4.85 10.96
C GLY A 104 -15.12 -4.44 10.98
N LYS A 105 -14.87 -3.13 11.16
CA LYS A 105 -13.53 -2.50 11.16
C LYS A 105 -12.62 -3.01 12.28
N ASN A 106 -12.00 -4.17 12.10
CA ASN A 106 -10.86 -4.56 12.92
C ASN A 106 -9.61 -3.88 12.34
N LEU A 107 -9.28 -2.71 12.89
CA LEU A 107 -8.09 -1.90 12.58
C LEU A 107 -6.78 -2.53 13.09
N GLU A 108 -6.78 -3.81 13.46
CA GLU A 108 -5.58 -4.49 13.89
C GLU A 108 -4.79 -4.93 12.65
N MET A 109 -3.56 -4.42 12.53
CA MET A 109 -2.60 -4.89 11.53
C MET A 109 -2.29 -6.36 11.80
N SER A 110 -3.04 -7.23 11.14
CA SER A 110 -2.96 -8.68 11.29
C SER A 110 -1.81 -9.28 10.47
N TRP A 111 -1.19 -8.48 9.59
CA TRP A 111 -0.16 -8.89 8.65
C TRP A 111 1.04 -7.93 8.72
N ASN A 112 2.21 -8.38 8.28
CA ASN A 112 3.42 -7.56 8.26
C ASN A 112 4.28 -7.77 6.99
N PHE A 113 4.97 -6.71 6.58
CA PHE A 113 6.00 -6.78 5.55
C PHE A 113 7.33 -7.24 6.17
N ALA A 114 7.92 -8.29 5.62
CA ALA A 114 9.20 -8.81 6.11
C ALA A 114 10.39 -7.93 5.71
N GLU A 115 10.30 -7.27 4.55
CA GLU A 115 11.37 -6.44 3.97
C GLU A 115 10.91 -5.00 3.73
N PRO A 116 11.84 -4.02 3.78
CA PRO A 116 11.55 -2.64 3.42
C PRO A 116 11.33 -2.47 1.90
N LEU A 117 10.74 -1.33 1.50
CA LEU A 117 10.59 -0.98 0.08
C LEU A 117 11.97 -0.88 -0.59
N LYS A 118 12.11 -1.51 -1.75
CA LYS A 118 13.29 -1.40 -2.60
C LYS A 118 13.05 -0.32 -3.65
N ILE A 119 13.80 0.79 -3.53
CA ILE A 119 13.73 1.94 -4.43
C ILE A 119 14.95 1.92 -5.36
N THR A 120 14.73 1.79 -6.66
CA THR A 120 15.78 1.72 -7.67
C THR A 120 15.64 2.89 -8.65
N HIS A 121 16.64 3.78 -8.67
CA HIS A 121 16.75 4.85 -9.66
C HIS A 121 17.56 4.35 -10.87
N LEU A 122 16.88 4.18 -12.00
CA LEU A 122 17.51 3.84 -13.27
C LEU A 122 17.86 5.15 -14.00
N THR A 123 18.95 5.77 -13.58
CA THR A 123 19.40 7.11 -14.04
C THR A 123 19.54 7.21 -15.56
N LYS A 124 20.01 6.15 -16.22
CA LYS A 124 20.13 6.10 -17.69
C LYS A 124 18.79 6.20 -18.43
N MET A 125 17.68 5.88 -17.77
CA MET A 125 16.34 5.83 -18.38
C MET A 125 15.36 6.85 -17.77
N ASN A 126 15.82 7.72 -16.86
CA ASN A 126 14.95 8.61 -16.08
C ASN A 126 13.72 7.86 -15.53
N LYS A 127 13.98 6.73 -14.86
CA LYS A 127 12.95 5.79 -14.43
C LYS A 127 13.16 5.43 -12.96
N LEU A 128 12.08 5.49 -12.19
CA LEU A 128 12.04 5.04 -10.80
C LEU A 128 11.25 3.74 -10.73
N GLU A 129 11.85 2.71 -10.15
CA GLU A 129 11.19 1.45 -9.85
C GLU A 129 11.10 1.27 -8.33
N ILE A 130 9.91 0.96 -7.84
CA ILE A 130 9.61 0.67 -6.44
C ILE A 130 9.13 -0.77 -6.36
N ARG A 131 9.74 -1.60 -5.52
CA ARG A 131 9.39 -3.01 -5.37
C ARG A 131 9.16 -3.37 -3.90
N TRP A 132 8.25 -4.30 -3.67
CA TRP A 132 7.94 -4.83 -2.35
C TRP A 132 7.68 -6.34 -2.40
N GLN A 133 7.68 -6.98 -1.24
CA GLN A 133 7.20 -8.36 -1.08
C GLN A 133 5.76 -8.32 -0.53
N SER A 134 4.98 -9.37 -0.77
CA SER A 134 3.64 -9.46 -0.19
C SER A 134 3.74 -9.59 1.33
N PRO A 135 2.90 -8.90 2.10
CA PRO A 135 2.88 -9.05 3.55
C PRO A 135 2.41 -10.47 3.91
N VAL A 136 2.87 -10.96 5.06
CA VAL A 136 2.49 -12.28 5.58
C VAL A 136 1.62 -12.13 6.83
N PRO A 137 0.61 -12.99 7.03
CA PRO A 137 -0.17 -13.03 8.26
C PRO A 137 0.75 -13.26 9.48
N LEU A 138 0.52 -12.52 10.57
CA LEU A 138 1.26 -12.69 11.82
C LEU A 138 0.87 -13.97 12.56
N LEU A 139 -0.33 -14.47 12.30
CA LEU A 139 -0.86 -15.72 12.84
C LEU A 139 -1.15 -16.67 11.68
N ALA A 140 -0.88 -17.97 11.88
CA ALA A 140 -1.12 -18.98 10.87
C ALA A 140 -2.62 -19.06 10.53
N THR A 141 -2.98 -18.69 9.30
CA THR A 141 -4.33 -18.82 8.78
C THR A 141 -4.48 -20.16 8.05
N SER A 142 -5.51 -20.94 8.40
CA SER A 142 -5.84 -22.22 7.74
C SER A 142 -6.56 -22.05 6.38
N SER A 143 -6.80 -20.82 5.94
CA SER A 143 -7.52 -20.50 4.71
C SER A 143 -6.59 -20.12 3.56
N THR A 144 -7.13 -20.17 2.34
CA THR A 144 -6.54 -19.53 1.17
C THR A 144 -6.23 -18.06 1.48
N VAL A 145 -5.01 -17.63 1.16
CA VAL A 145 -4.57 -16.24 1.31
C VAL A 145 -5.44 -15.35 0.40
N PRO A 146 -6.16 -14.35 0.94
CA PRO A 146 -6.97 -13.44 0.13
C PRO A 146 -6.09 -12.64 -0.84
N ASN A 147 -6.67 -12.15 -1.94
CA ASN A 147 -5.93 -11.25 -2.81
C ASN A 147 -5.68 -9.91 -2.12
N ILE A 148 -4.55 -9.30 -2.44
CA ILE A 148 -4.11 -8.06 -1.82
C ILE A 148 -4.14 -6.95 -2.87
N VAL A 149 -4.77 -5.83 -2.51
CA VAL A 149 -4.68 -4.59 -3.27
C VAL A 149 -3.78 -3.64 -2.53
N TYR A 150 -2.78 -3.12 -3.23
CA TYR A 150 -1.85 -2.13 -2.71
C TYR A 150 -2.28 -0.72 -3.11
N ALA A 151 -2.05 0.24 -2.23
CA ALA A 151 -2.01 1.65 -2.59
C ALA A 151 -0.69 2.27 -2.22
N LEU A 152 -0.13 2.99 -3.20
CA LEU A 152 1.14 3.66 -3.07
C LEU A 152 0.93 5.17 -3.02
N PHE A 153 1.59 5.81 -2.07
CA PHE A 153 1.63 7.25 -1.88
C PHE A 153 3.06 7.74 -1.83
N TRP A 154 3.25 9.03 -2.12
CA TRP A 154 4.54 9.69 -2.01
C TRP A 154 4.41 11.07 -1.38
N LYS A 155 5.54 11.56 -0.84
CA LYS A 155 5.72 12.94 -0.39
C LYS A 155 6.76 13.65 -1.22
N MET A 156 6.49 14.92 -1.48
CA MET A 156 7.43 15.83 -2.13
C MET A 156 8.34 16.48 -1.08
N ALA A 157 9.60 16.71 -1.43
CA ALA A 157 10.60 17.37 -0.57
C ALA A 157 10.12 18.70 0.03
N HIS A 158 9.39 19.50 -0.76
CA HIS A 158 8.90 20.82 -0.39
C HIS A 158 7.48 20.82 0.19
N ARG A 159 6.80 19.66 0.26
CA ARG A 159 5.44 19.49 0.84
C ARG A 159 5.37 18.21 1.68
N GLN A 160 6.21 18.11 2.70
CA GLN A 160 6.37 16.90 3.52
C GLN A 160 5.15 16.55 4.40
N ASN A 161 4.17 17.44 4.50
CA ASN A 161 2.96 17.23 5.30
C ASN A 161 1.80 16.62 4.51
N ILE A 162 1.93 16.46 3.18
CA ILE A 162 0.85 16.01 2.31
C ILE A 162 1.29 14.73 1.60
N TRP A 163 0.51 13.66 1.73
CA TRP A 163 0.63 12.48 0.89
C TRP A 163 -0.13 12.66 -0.42
N PHE A 164 0.54 12.34 -1.52
CA PHE A 164 -0.05 12.32 -2.85
C PHE A 164 -0.26 10.86 -3.28
N PRO A 165 -1.44 10.48 -3.79
CA PRO A 165 -1.66 9.14 -4.32
C PRO A 165 -0.86 8.93 -5.61
N LEU A 166 -0.25 7.75 -5.75
CA LEU A 166 0.45 7.34 -6.96
C LEU A 166 -0.38 6.35 -7.78
N ASN A 167 -0.67 5.20 -7.20
CA ASN A 167 -1.40 4.15 -7.89
C ASN A 167 -2.02 3.17 -6.90
N HIS A 168 -3.04 2.45 -7.36
CA HIS A 168 -3.51 1.23 -6.72
C HIS A 168 -3.22 0.05 -7.66
N THR A 169 -2.69 -1.05 -7.14
CA THR A 169 -2.21 -2.19 -7.95
C THR A 169 -2.35 -3.49 -7.17
N ILE A 170 -2.46 -4.61 -7.86
CA ILE A 170 -2.33 -5.95 -7.28
C ILE A 170 -0.92 -6.53 -7.46
N THR A 171 -0.06 -5.83 -8.19
CA THR A 171 1.34 -6.23 -8.38
C THR A 171 2.22 -5.80 -7.22
N ASN A 172 3.42 -6.35 -7.20
CA ASN A 172 4.43 -6.07 -6.19
C ASN A 172 5.47 -5.03 -6.63
N SER A 173 5.16 -4.27 -7.68
CA SER A 173 6.03 -3.21 -8.17
C SER A 173 5.27 -2.03 -8.75
N PHE A 174 5.90 -0.86 -8.68
CA PHE A 174 5.44 0.35 -9.34
C PHE A 174 6.60 0.96 -10.10
N THR A 175 6.31 1.46 -11.29
CA THR A 175 7.31 2.12 -12.11
C THR A 175 6.79 3.42 -12.67
N THR A 176 7.60 4.47 -12.62
CA THR A 176 7.27 5.78 -13.18
C THR A 176 8.46 6.42 -13.88
N ASN A 177 8.17 7.19 -14.92
CA ASN A 177 9.08 8.10 -15.60
C ASN A 177 8.79 9.58 -15.27
N ASN A 178 7.90 9.84 -14.30
CA ASN A 178 7.56 11.19 -13.88
C ASN A 178 8.75 11.82 -13.14
N LEU A 179 9.31 12.88 -13.74
CA LEU A 179 10.50 13.56 -13.24
C LEU A 179 10.28 14.23 -11.88
N ASP A 180 9.06 14.65 -11.54
CA ASP A 180 8.76 15.23 -10.23
C ASP A 180 8.92 14.18 -9.13
N ILE A 181 8.44 12.96 -9.39
CA ILE A 181 8.58 11.83 -8.46
C ILE A 181 10.05 11.43 -8.34
N ILE A 182 10.75 11.34 -9.47
CA ILE A 182 12.14 10.90 -9.52
C ILE A 182 13.06 11.88 -8.77
N HIS A 183 12.86 13.19 -8.94
CA HIS A 183 13.76 14.20 -8.37
C HIS A 183 13.31 14.72 -7.00
N SER A 184 12.00 14.80 -6.76
CA SER A 184 11.44 15.43 -5.54
C SER A 184 10.81 14.44 -4.56
N GLY A 185 10.72 13.15 -4.89
CA GLY A 185 10.18 12.13 -4.00
C GLY A 185 11.11 11.84 -2.82
N VAL A 186 10.62 12.05 -1.59
CA VAL A 186 11.42 11.88 -0.37
C VAL A 186 10.94 10.76 0.53
N ASP A 187 9.63 10.52 0.58
CA ASP A 187 9.04 9.41 1.33
C ASP A 187 8.03 8.67 0.46
N PHE A 188 7.91 7.36 0.68
CA PHE A 188 6.90 6.50 0.08
C PHE A 188 6.11 5.79 1.17
N LEU A 189 4.81 5.64 0.98
CA LEU A 189 3.93 4.87 1.85
C LEU A 189 3.18 3.85 1.01
N LEU A 190 3.30 2.60 1.40
CA LEU A 190 2.58 1.48 0.82
C LEU A 190 1.56 0.98 1.84
N LEU A 191 0.31 0.85 1.42
CA LEU A 191 -0.77 0.25 2.20
C LEU A 191 -1.22 -1.03 1.51
N ALA A 192 -1.49 -2.08 2.26
CA ALA A 192 -1.99 -3.36 1.78
C ALA A 192 -3.40 -3.62 2.32
N TYR A 193 -4.32 -3.91 1.42
CA TYR A 193 -5.73 -4.13 1.71
C TYR A 193 -6.17 -5.51 1.24
N THR A 194 -7.05 -6.11 2.01
CA THR A 194 -7.86 -7.27 1.61
C THR A 194 -9.33 -6.86 1.62
N ARG A 195 -10.24 -7.79 1.30
CA ARG A 195 -11.68 -7.56 1.43
C ARG A 195 -12.12 -7.20 2.86
N ASP A 196 -11.32 -7.57 3.86
CA ASP A 196 -11.58 -7.27 5.28
C ASP A 196 -11.00 -5.90 5.70
N GLY A 197 -10.39 -5.16 4.77
CA GLY A 197 -9.82 -3.83 5.00
C GLY A 197 -8.30 -3.82 5.04
N LEU A 198 -7.73 -2.78 5.67
CA LEU A 198 -6.29 -2.59 5.80
C LEU A 198 -5.66 -3.70 6.65
N VAL A 199 -4.69 -4.42 6.10
CA VAL A 199 -3.99 -5.51 6.82
C VAL A 199 -2.53 -5.20 7.17
N ALA A 200 -1.87 -4.35 6.38
CA ALA A 200 -0.48 -3.94 6.64
C ALA A 200 -0.16 -2.57 6.01
N ALA A 201 0.84 -1.89 6.58
CA ALA A 201 1.37 -0.64 6.06
C ALA A 201 2.90 -0.63 6.14
N LEU A 202 3.56 -0.02 5.15
CA LEU A 202 5.01 0.08 5.07
C LEU A 202 5.41 1.48 4.59
N GLN A 203 6.23 2.17 5.38
CA GLN A 203 6.75 3.48 5.04
C GLN A 203 8.25 3.43 4.77
N TRP A 204 8.67 4.00 3.64
CA TRP A 204 10.07 4.26 3.32
C TRP A 204 10.37 5.75 3.43
N LYS A 205 11.50 6.09 4.03
CA LYS A 205 12.00 7.47 4.16
C LYS A 205 13.43 7.54 3.66
N LYS A 206 13.75 8.55 2.85
CA LYS A 206 15.10 8.73 2.29
C LYS A 206 16.19 8.75 3.37
N ASN A 207 15.96 9.45 4.48
CA ASN A 207 16.93 9.53 5.59
C ASN A 207 17.22 8.17 6.28
N ASN A 208 16.26 7.24 6.27
CA ASN A 208 16.47 5.90 6.82
C ASN A 208 17.27 5.00 5.87
N SER A 209 17.12 5.21 4.56
CA SER A 209 17.86 4.46 3.54
C SER A 209 19.36 4.81 3.54
N GLU A 210 19.71 6.08 3.78
CA GLU A 210 21.10 6.50 3.93
C GLU A 210 21.70 5.93 5.22
N LYS A 211 20.97 5.93 6.34
CA LYS A 211 21.41 5.27 7.59
C LYS A 211 21.67 3.77 7.40
N LEU A 212 20.78 3.04 6.73
CA LEU A 212 20.97 1.62 6.40
C LEU A 212 22.15 1.39 5.44
N ARG A 213 22.39 2.33 4.51
CA ARG A 213 23.57 2.29 3.62
C ARG A 213 24.87 2.42 4.41
N TRP A 214 24.92 3.24 5.46
CA TRP A 214 26.07 3.32 6.37
C TRP A 214 26.26 2.05 7.19
N TYR A 215 25.19 1.41 7.67
CA TYR A 215 25.29 0.11 8.36
C TYR A 215 25.87 -1.00 7.47
N HIS A 216 25.52 -1.04 6.17
CA HIS A 216 26.10 -2.01 5.24
C HIS A 216 27.56 -1.72 4.87
N ILE A 217 28.00 -0.45 4.92
CA ILE A 217 29.41 -0.09 4.69
C ILE A 217 30.30 -0.51 5.87
N CYS A 218 29.75 -0.61 7.08
CA CYS A 218 30.49 -1.08 8.25
C CYS A 218 30.72 -2.60 8.32
N PHE A 219 30.17 -3.39 7.40
CA PHE A 219 30.31 -4.86 7.42
C PHE A 219 31.40 -5.42 6.49
N ASN A 220 32.07 -4.58 5.69
CA ASN A 220 33.06 -5.01 4.69
C ASN A 220 34.37 -4.21 4.75
N ALA A 221 34.83 -3.87 5.95
CA ALA A 221 36.19 -3.38 6.15
C ALA A 221 36.82 -4.11 7.33
N ASP A 222 37.71 -5.06 7.03
CA ASP A 222 38.55 -5.84 7.95
C ASP A 222 39.52 -5.00 8.80
N SER A 223 39.23 -3.72 9.08
CA SER A 223 40.14 -2.82 9.83
C SER A 223 39.49 -1.57 10.44
N CYS A 224 38.26 -1.63 10.98
CA CYS A 224 37.67 -0.46 11.66
C CYS A 224 37.68 -0.60 13.19
N HIS A 225 38.70 0.00 13.82
CA HIS A 225 38.90 0.16 15.27
C HIS A 225 37.90 1.11 15.97
N TRP A 226 36.80 1.50 15.32
CA TRP A 226 35.84 2.47 15.83
C TRP A 226 34.42 2.10 15.39
N CYS A 227 33.56 1.80 16.37
CA CYS A 227 32.12 1.64 16.15
C CYS A 227 31.41 2.87 16.74
N CYS A 228 30.76 3.68 15.91
CA CYS A 228 30.02 4.85 16.37
C CYS A 228 28.53 4.52 16.50
N ILE A 229 28.03 4.44 17.74
CA ILE A 229 26.58 4.51 18.04
C ILE A 229 26.34 5.80 18.84
N ASN A 230 25.47 6.67 18.32
CA ASN A 230 24.95 7.88 18.98
C ASN A 230 25.99 8.89 19.52
N PHE A 231 26.77 9.51 18.64
CA PHE A 231 27.52 10.75 18.92
C PHE A 231 28.44 10.72 20.16
N LEU A 232 28.91 9.54 20.56
CA LEU A 232 29.95 9.37 21.57
C LEU A 232 30.96 8.33 21.07
N CYS A 233 32.08 8.83 20.58
CA CYS A 233 33.31 8.06 20.39
C CYS A 233 33.88 7.75 21.78
N THR A 234 33.82 6.49 22.23
CA THR A 234 34.55 6.04 23.42
C THR A 234 35.56 4.96 23.03
N TYR A 235 36.79 5.16 23.49
CA TYR A 235 37.90 4.23 23.35
C TYR A 235 37.61 3.02 24.26
N ILE A 236 37.52 1.82 23.70
CA ILE A 236 37.51 0.59 24.51
C ILE A 236 38.86 -0.07 24.27
N SER A 237 39.73 0.01 25.29
CA SER A 237 40.93 -0.82 25.41
C SER A 237 40.56 -2.26 25.71
#